data_AF-A0A5B9FVD2-F1
#
_entry.id   AF-A0A5B9FVD2-F1
#
_cell.length_a   1.000
_cell.length_b   1.000
_cell.length_c   1.000
_cell.angle_alpha   90.00
_cell.angle_beta   90.00
_cell.angle_gamma   90.00
#
_symmetry.space_group_name_H-M   'P 1'
#
loop_
_entity.id
_entity.type
_entity.pdbx_description
1 polymer ?
#
loop_
_entity_poly.entity_id
_entity_poly.type
_entity_poly.pdbx_seq_one_letter_code
_entity_poly.pdbx_strand_id
1 'polypeptide(L)'
;MSFDYGKFEKDLETGCNEAYKEFLKEFNSDSTYISAGGGKLEAFIEGLQKEFDKTKTFYLKKHKLENDPEARRRALAVAKQSAKKCIEEFSQIQ
;
A
#
# COMPACT_ATOMS: atom_id res chain seq x y z
N MET A 1 21.00 7.49 -19.09
CA MET A 1 19.70 6.82 -19.26
C MET A 1 18.79 7.32 -18.17
N SER A 2 17.72 8.02 -18.52
CA SER A 2 16.73 8.48 -17.53
C SER A 2 15.99 7.25 -17.00
N PHE A 3 15.87 7.10 -15.69
CA PHE A 3 15.01 6.08 -15.12
C PHE A 3 13.55 6.42 -15.45
N ASP A 4 12.78 5.43 -15.93
CA ASP A 4 11.40 5.65 -16.33
C ASP A 4 10.48 5.60 -15.11
N TYR A 5 10.39 6.74 -14.42
CA TYR A 5 9.56 6.88 -13.22
C TYR A 5 8.08 6.61 -13.50
N GLY A 6 7.59 6.94 -14.70
CA GLY A 6 6.18 6.69 -15.05
C GLY A 6 5.85 5.20 -15.07
N LYS A 7 6.76 4.36 -15.57
CA LYS A 7 6.60 2.89 -15.47
C LYS A 7 6.69 2.41 -14.03
N PHE A 8 7.67 2.89 -13.27
CA PHE A 8 7.83 2.53 -11.86
C PHE A 8 6.60 2.87 -11.01
N GLU A 9 6.02 4.05 -11.21
CA GLU A 9 4.81 4.49 -10.50
C GLU A 9 3.63 3.57 -10.79
N LYS A 10 3.44 3.14 -12.06
CA LYS A 10 2.39 2.19 -12.44
C LYS A 10 2.61 0.78 -11.87
N ASP A 11 3.85 0.28 -11.92
CA ASP A 11 4.23 -1.01 -11.35
C ASP A 11 3.98 -1.02 -9.83
N LEU A 12 4.37 0.05 -9.15
CA LEU A 12 4.16 0.23 -7.71
C LEU A 12 2.67 0.38 -7.37
N GLU A 13 1.90 1.16 -8.14
CA GLU A 13 0.46 1.30 -7.95
C GLU A 13 -0.25 -0.05 -8.08
N THR A 14 0.13 -0.84 -9.09
CA THR A 14 -0.41 -2.18 -9.32
C THR A 14 -0.07 -3.10 -8.14
N GLY A 15 1.20 -3.13 -7.72
CA GLY A 15 1.64 -3.93 -6.59
C GLY A 15 0.98 -3.53 -5.26
N CYS A 16 0.78 -2.23 -5.00
CA CYS A 16 0.04 -1.74 -3.85
C CYS A 16 -1.43 -2.18 -3.89
N ASN A 17 -2.07 -2.17 -5.07
CA ASN A 17 -3.47 -2.58 -5.22
C ASN A 17 -3.66 -4.10 -5.08
N GLU A 18 -2.71 -4.91 -5.57
CA GLU A 18 -2.71 -6.35 -5.35
C GLU A 18 -2.48 -6.69 -3.87
N ALA A 19 -1.45 -6.09 -3.24
CA ALA A 19 -1.19 -6.24 -1.82
C ALA A 19 -2.40 -5.83 -0.97
N TYR A 20 -3.08 -4.74 -1.37
CA TYR A 20 -4.32 -4.32 -0.74
C TYR A 20 -5.44 -5.36 -0.85
N LYS A 21 -5.71 -5.90 -2.05
CA LYS A 21 -6.77 -6.90 -2.24
C LYS A 21 -6.50 -8.17 -1.44
N GLU A 22 -5.24 -8.60 -1.40
CA GLU A 22 -4.81 -9.76 -0.62
C GLU A 22 -4.97 -9.49 0.88
N PHE A 23 -4.44 -8.35 1.36
CA PHE A 23 -4.61 -7.88 2.73
C PHE A 23 -6.08 -7.77 3.13
N LEU A 24 -6.93 -7.18 2.29
CA LEU A 24 -8.36 -7.01 2.57
C LEU A 24 -9.11 -8.35 2.62
N LYS A 25 -8.67 -9.33 1.83
CA LYS A 25 -9.23 -10.69 1.84
C LYS A 25 -8.83 -11.44 3.12
N GLU A 26 -7.57 -11.34 3.54
CA GLU A 26 -7.10 -11.85 4.82
C GLU A 26 -7.78 -11.15 5.99
N PHE A 27 -7.81 -9.82 5.98
CA PHE A 27 -8.41 -8.99 7.02
C PHE A 27 -9.91 -9.22 7.20
N ASN A 28 -10.65 -9.49 6.11
CA ASN A 28 -12.06 -9.88 6.19
C ASN A 28 -12.28 -11.35 6.55
N SER A 29 -11.33 -12.24 6.24
CA SER A 29 -11.42 -13.66 6.65
C SER A 29 -11.03 -13.86 8.11
N ASP A 30 -10.16 -13.01 8.63
CA ASP A 30 -9.65 -13.08 9.99
C ASP A 30 -10.69 -12.55 10.99
N SER A 31 -11.31 -13.48 11.72
CA SER A 31 -12.35 -13.19 12.72
C SER A 31 -11.85 -12.35 13.91
N THR A 32 -10.53 -12.19 14.07
CA THR A 32 -9.94 -11.34 15.11
C THR A 32 -10.28 -9.86 14.88
N TYR A 33 -10.32 -9.43 13.62
CA TYR A 33 -10.65 -8.04 13.25
C TYR A 33 -12.16 -7.77 13.22
N ILE A 34 -12.99 -8.80 13.08
CA ILE A 34 -14.46 -8.69 13.07
C ILE A 34 -15.00 -8.40 14.48
N SER A 35 -14.34 -8.87 15.54
CA SER A 35 -14.75 -8.60 16.94
C SER A 35 -14.32 -7.22 17.47
N ALA A 36 -13.48 -6.48 16.75
CA ALA A 36 -13.01 -5.16 17.17
C ALA A 36 -14.05 -4.08 16.82
N GLY A 37 -15.10 -3.97 17.64
CA GLY A 37 -16.25 -3.06 17.48
C GLY A 37 -15.97 -1.54 17.57
N GLY A 38 -14.83 -1.08 17.07
CA GLY A 38 -14.47 0.35 16.98
C GLY A 38 -13.06 0.61 16.44
N GLY A 39 -12.12 -0.34 16.64
CA GLY A 39 -10.72 -0.21 16.20
C GLY A 39 -10.38 -0.88 14.86
N LYS A 40 -11.37 -1.41 14.14
CA LYS A 40 -11.14 -2.12 12.86
C LYS A 40 -10.49 -1.23 11.81
N LEU A 41 -10.89 0.04 11.74
CA LEU A 41 -10.31 1.00 10.79
C LEU A 41 -8.84 1.33 11.15
N GLU A 42 -8.52 1.53 12.43
CA GLU A 42 -7.14 1.79 12.87
C GLU A 42 -6.23 0.60 12.60
N ALA A 43 -6.68 -0.61 12.93
CA ALA A 43 -5.93 -1.83 12.69
C ALA A 43 -5.74 -2.09 11.18
N PHE A 44 -6.75 -1.76 10.37
CA PHE A 44 -6.67 -1.79 8.92
C PHE A 44 -5.64 -0.79 8.38
N ILE A 45 -5.70 0.47 8.84
CA ILE A 45 -4.75 1.52 8.43
C ILE A 45 -3.32 1.12 8.79
N GLU A 46 -3.10 0.57 9.99
CA GLU A 46 -1.77 0.16 10.45
C GLU A 46 -1.23 -1.03 9.63
N GLY A 47 -2.07 -2.03 9.37
CA GLY A 47 -1.72 -3.17 8.51
C GLY A 47 -1.42 -2.74 7.07
N LEU A 48 -2.27 -1.88 6.50
CA LEU A 48 -2.11 -1.34 5.16
C LEU A 48 -0.81 -0.53 5.02
N GLN A 49 -0.50 0.32 6.01
CA GLN A 49 0.75 1.08 6.04
C GLN A 49 1.96 0.15 6.06
N LYS A 50 1.94 -0.93 6.87
CA LYS A 50 3.02 -1.93 6.91
C LYS A 50 3.20 -2.63 5.56
N GLU A 51 2.10 -3.05 4.93
CA GLU A 51 2.17 -3.72 3.63
C GLU A 51 2.70 -2.79 2.54
N PHE A 52 2.26 -1.54 2.56
CA PHE A 52 2.72 -0.53 1.59
C PHE A 52 4.18 -0.16 1.79
N ASP A 53 4.65 -0.10 3.03
CA ASP A 53 6.06 0.17 3.31
C ASP A 53 6.98 -0.98 2.84
N LYS A 54 6.53 -2.23 3.02
CA LYS A 54 7.21 -3.41 2.44
C LYS A 54 7.22 -3.34 0.92
N THR A 55 6.08 -3.09 0.28
CA THR A 55 5.97 -3.01 -1.19
C THR A 55 6.87 -1.91 -1.74
N LYS A 56 6.83 -0.71 -1.14
CA LYS A 56 7.74 0.41 -1.47
C LYS A 56 9.20 -0.02 -1.37
N THR A 57 9.60 -0.63 -0.26
CA THR A 57 10.99 -1.08 -0.05
C THR A 57 11.40 -2.16 -1.06
N PHE A 58 10.51 -3.10 -1.36
CA PHE A 58 10.72 -4.15 -2.34
C PHE A 58 10.93 -3.58 -3.75
N TYR A 59 10.08 -2.66 -4.20
CA TYR A 59 10.20 -2.03 -5.52
C TYR A 59 11.43 -1.12 -5.61
N LEU A 60 11.74 -0.34 -4.56
CA LEU A 60 12.97 0.45 -4.51
C LEU A 60 14.22 -0.43 -4.62
N LYS A 61 14.26 -1.58 -3.92
CA LYS A 61 15.32 -2.59 -4.03
C LYS A 61 15.41 -3.20 -5.43
N LYS A 62 14.26 -3.65 -5.96
CA LYS A 62 14.16 -4.30 -7.27
C LYS A 62 14.71 -3.43 -8.39
N HIS A 63 14.46 -2.13 -8.33
CA HIS A 63 14.94 -1.16 -9.31
C HIS A 63 16.27 -0.49 -8.94
N LYS A 64 16.91 -0.88 -7.83
CA LYS A 64 18.15 -0.27 -7.28
C LYS A 64 18.02 1.23 -7.02
N LEU A 65 16.81 1.69 -6.68
CA LEU A 65 16.47 3.07 -6.39
C LEU A 65 16.47 3.37 -4.88
N GLU A 66 17.00 2.47 -4.06
CA GLU A 66 17.05 2.65 -2.62
C GLU A 66 17.80 3.92 -2.22
N ASN A 67 18.76 4.38 -3.01
CA ASN A 67 19.49 5.63 -2.76
C ASN A 67 18.96 6.81 -3.59
N ASP A 68 17.91 6.60 -4.40
CA ASP A 68 17.34 7.64 -5.24
C ASP A 68 16.25 8.41 -4.47
N PRO A 69 16.49 9.68 -4.11
CA PRO A 69 15.55 10.45 -3.31
C PRO A 69 14.26 10.75 -4.08
N GLU A 70 14.33 10.88 -5.40
CA GLU A 70 13.16 11.14 -6.23
C GLU A 70 12.26 9.90 -6.33
N ALA A 71 12.83 8.72 -6.57
CA ALA A 71 12.11 7.46 -6.55
C ALA A 71 11.44 7.21 -5.20
N ARG A 72 12.15 7.45 -4.09
CA ARG A 72 11.58 7.35 -2.74
C ARG A 72 10.39 8.29 -2.55
N ARG A 73 10.51 9.53 -3.02
CA ARG A 73 9.45 10.54 -2.91
C ARG A 73 8.22 10.16 -3.73
N ARG A 74 8.41 9.72 -4.97
CA ARG A 74 7.34 9.22 -5.85
C ARG A 74 6.68 7.97 -5.29
N ALA A 75 7.49 7.01 -4.84
CA ALA A 75 6.98 5.78 -4.24
C ALA A 75 6.13 6.05 -3.00
N LEU A 76 6.56 6.98 -2.15
CA LEU A 76 5.77 7.44 -1.01
C LEU A 76 4.46 8.12 -1.44
N ALA A 77 4.48 8.93 -2.50
CA ALA A 77 3.29 9.60 -3.01
C ALA A 77 2.26 8.60 -3.54
N VAL A 78 2.69 7.64 -4.37
CA VAL A 78 1.84 6.55 -4.89
C VAL A 78 1.28 5.72 -3.74
N ALA A 79 2.13 5.28 -2.80
CA ALA A 79 1.68 4.51 -1.65
C ALA A 79 0.63 5.28 -0.81
N LYS A 80 0.85 6.56 -0.52
CA LYS A 80 -0.13 7.39 0.19
C LYS A 80 -1.45 7.53 -0.57
N GLN A 81 -1.38 7.75 -1.88
CA GLN A 81 -2.57 7.95 -2.71
C GLN A 81 -3.39 6.66 -2.81
N SER A 82 -2.72 5.52 -3.03
CA SER A 82 -3.34 4.20 -2.98
C SER A 82 -3.94 3.93 -1.60
N ALA A 83 -3.24 4.26 -0.52
CA ALA A 83 -3.71 3.97 0.84
C ALA A 83 -4.97 4.78 1.16
N LYS A 84 -4.99 6.05 0.75
CA LYS A 84 -6.15 6.92 0.88
C LYS A 84 -7.37 6.34 0.14
N LYS A 85 -7.20 5.95 -1.13
CA LYS A 85 -8.27 5.30 -1.92
C LYS A 85 -8.77 4.02 -1.23
N CYS A 86 -7.85 3.19 -0.73
CA CYS A 86 -8.16 1.94 -0.04
C CYS A 86 -8.96 2.16 1.25
N ILE A 87 -8.62 3.20 2.02
CA ILE A 87 -9.34 3.58 3.24
C ILE A 87 -10.72 4.15 2.89
N GLU A 88 -10.82 5.00 1.87
CA GLU A 88 -12.11 5.54 1.39
C GLU A 88 -13.04 4.41 0.93
N GLU A 89 -12.54 3.47 0.11
CA GLU A 89 -13.31 2.29 -0.34
C GLU A 89 -13.76 1.43 0.84
N PHE A 90 -12.86 1.14 1.79
CA PHE A 90 -13.21 0.38 2.99
C PHE A 90 -14.26 1.09 3.85
N SER A 91 -14.16 2.42 3.96
CA SER A 91 -15.14 3.25 4.69
C SER A 91 -16.49 3.35 3.99
N GLN A 92 -16.59 3.13 2.68
CA GLN A 92 -17.86 3.09 1.95
C GLN A 92 -18.52 1.71 1.99
N ILE A 93 -17.75 0.64 2.19
CA ILE A 93 -18.25 -0.73 2.27
C ILE A 93 -18.79 -1.04 3.68
N GLN A 94 -18.32 -0.33 4.72
CA GLN A 94 -18.77 -0.49 6.11
C GLN A 94 -20.10 0.19 6.42
#